data_AF-A0A9E5HZR1-F1
#
_entry.id   AF-A0A9E5HZR1-F1
#
_cell.length_a   1.000
_cell.length_b   1.000
_cell.length_c   1.000
_cell.angle_alpha   90.00
_cell.angle_beta   90.00
_cell.angle_gamma   90.00
#
_symmetry.space_group_name_H-M   'P 1'
#
loop_
_entity.id
_entity.type
_entity.pdbx_description
1 polymer ?
#
loop_
_entity_poly.entity_id
_entity_poly.type
_entity_poly.pdbx_seq_one_letter_code
_entity_poly.pdbx_strand_id
1 'polypeptide(L)' 'MKPIVEVKNLAVEYTRGDQKVRAVAGVDLSVGAGEILGLVGESGCG' A
#
# COMPACT_ATOMS: atom_id res chain seq x y z
N MET A 1 -6.97 -20.59 4.45
CA MET A 1 -7.92 -19.61 5.03
C MET A 1 -8.03 -18.44 4.06
N LYS A 2 -9.22 -17.85 3.90
CA LYS A 2 -9.42 -16.66 3.06
C LYS A 2 -9.04 -15.41 3.88
N PRO A 3 -8.19 -14.50 3.37
CA PRO A 3 -7.90 -13.26 4.07
C PRO A 3 -9.16 -12.39 4.19
N ILE A 4 -9.24 -11.61 5.25
CA ILE A 4 -10.35 -10.65 5.46
C ILE A 4 -10.07 -9.32 4.76
N VAL A 5 -8.80 -9.00 4.54
CA VAL A 5 -8.34 -7.88 3.71
C VAL A 5 -7.36 -8.42 2.68
N GLU A 6 -7.56 -8.08 1.42
CA GLU A 6 -6.67 -8.44 0.31
C GLU A 6 -6.49 -7.23 -0.60
N VAL A 7 -5.24 -6.82 -0.80
CA VAL A 7 -4.81 -5.76 -1.71
C VAL A 7 -3.86 -6.40 -2.70
N LYS A 8 -4.10 -6.18 -3.99
CA LYS A 8 -3.22 -6.67 -5.06
C LYS A 8 -2.78 -5.56 -5.98
N ASN A 9 -1.49 -5.56 -6.30
CA ASN A 9 -0.83 -4.66 -7.24
C ASN A 9 -1.26 -3.20 -7.05
N LEU A 10 -1.35 -2.74 -5.80
CA LEU A 10 -1.77 -1.38 -5.50
C LEU A 10 -0.70 -0.42 -6.00
N ALA A 11 -1.09 0.47 -6.90
CA ALA A 11 -0.27 1.59 -7.34
C ALA A 11 -1.03 2.89 -7.11
N VAL A 12 -0.35 3.88 -6.53
CA VAL A 12 -0.91 5.20 -6.23
C VAL A 12 0.01 6.25 -6.81
N GLU A 13 -0.55 7.14 -7.62
CA GLU A 13 0.16 8.25 -8.26
C GLU A 13 -0.57 9.56 -7.94
N TYR A 14 0.17 10.51 -7.39
CA TYR A 14 -0.31 11.86 -7.15
C TYR A 14 0.22 12.80 -8.22
N THR A 15 -0.60 13.76 -8.62
CA THR A 15 -0.20 14.84 -9.53
C THR A 15 -0.11 16.15 -8.75
N ARG A 16 1.03 16.83 -8.84
CA ARG A 16 1.28 18.13 -8.21
C ARG A 16 1.83 19.08 -9.27
N GLY A 17 0.96 19.92 -9.84
CA GLY A 17 1.30 20.70 -11.03
C GLY A 17 1.65 19.76 -12.20
N ASP A 18 2.78 20.00 -12.83
CA ASP A 18 3.28 19.16 -13.94
C ASP A 18 4.05 17.91 -13.47
N GLN A 19 4.23 17.73 -12.16
CA GLN A 19 4.95 16.59 -11.60
C GLN A 19 4.00 15.46 -11.21
N LYS A 20 4.40 14.23 -11.56
CA LYS A 20 3.77 12.98 -11.10
C LYS A 20 4.66 12.33 -10.05
N VAL A 21 4.09 11.96 -8.92
CA VAL A 21 4.77 11.25 -7.83
C VAL A 21 4.08 9.91 -7.65
N ARG A 22 4.80 8.82 -7.92
CA ARG A 22 4.35 7.48 -7.59
C ARG A 22 4.68 7.18 -6.14
N ALA A 23 3.65 7.18 -5.29
CA ALA A 23 3.79 6.98 -3.86
C ALA A 23 3.82 5.48 -3.53
N VAL A 24 2.86 4.71 -4.08
CA VAL A 24 2.83 3.25 -4.00
C VAL A 24 3.09 2.65 -5.37
N ALA A 25 4.00 1.69 -5.47
CA ALA A 25 4.48 1.12 -6.74
C ALA A 25 4.23 -0.40 -6.85
N GLY A 26 2.97 -0.81 -6.84
CA GLY A 26 2.59 -2.21 -7.09
C GLY A 26 2.78 -3.10 -5.86
N VAL A 27 2.08 -2.79 -4.77
CA VAL A 27 2.18 -3.52 -3.50
C VAL A 27 1.03 -4.54 -3.36
N ASP A 28 1.40 -5.74 -2.92
CA ASP A 28 0.48 -6.78 -2.48
C ASP A 28 0.46 -6.86 -0.95
N LEU A 29 -0.73 -6.95 -0.35
CA LEU A 29 -0.92 -7.04 1.09
C LEU A 29 -2.13 -7.91 1.40
N SER A 30 -2.05 -8.73 2.44
CA SER A 30 -3.20 -9.47 2.95
C SER A 30 -3.21 -9.46 4.48
N VAL A 31 -4.40 -9.45 5.08
CA VAL A 31 -4.59 -9.59 6.53
C VAL A 31 -5.60 -10.69 6.79
N GLY A 32 -5.21 -11.67 7.60
CA GLY A 32 -6.03 -12.78 8.07
C GLY A 32 -6.97 -12.40 9.21
N ALA A 33 -7.95 -13.26 9.49
CA ALA A 33 -8.85 -13.07 10.62
C ALA A 33 -8.09 -13.17 11.96
N GLY A 34 -8.18 -12.14 12.80
CA GLY A 34 -7.46 -12.06 14.07
C GLY A 34 -5.97 -11.71 13.95
N GLU A 35 -5.46 -11.45 12.74
CA GLU A 35 -4.09 -11.01 12.51
C GLU A 35 -3.93 -9.52 12.81
N ILE A 36 -2.82 -9.15 13.45
CA ILE A 36 -2.41 -7.76 13.63
C ILE A 36 -1.20 -7.53 12.72
N LEU A 37 -1.36 -6.64 11.73
CA LEU A 37 -0.29 -6.24 10.82
C LEU A 37 0.20 -4.83 11.17
N GLY A 38 1.50 -4.68 11.41
CA GLY A 38 2.16 -3.38 11.54
C GLY A 38 2.88 -3.00 10.25
N LEU A 39 2.58 -1.82 9.71
CA LEU A 39 3.31 -1.24 8.59
C LEU A 39 4.16 -0.08 9.11
N VAL A 40 5.47 -0.14 8.87
CA VAL A 40 6.45 0.86 9.34
C VAL A 40 7.28 1.37 8.19
N GLY A 41 7.67 2.64 8.25
CA GLY A 41 8.49 3.28 7.24
C GLY A 41 8.86 4.71 7.60
N GLU A 42 9.89 5.22 6.95
CA GLU A 42 10.34 6.60 7.11
C GLU A 42 9.37 7.60 6.47
N SER A 43 9.50 8.88 6.83
CA SER A 43 8.67 9.95 6.27
C SER A 43 8.76 9.96 4.74
N GLY A 44 7.64 9.68 4.07
CA GLY A 44 7.53 9.71 2.60
C GLY A 44 7.97 8.44 1.88
N CYS A 45 8.12 7.30 2.58
CA CYS A 45 8.53 6.03 1.96
C CYS A 45 7.46 5.36 1.09
N GLY A 46 6.24 5.89 1.08
CA GLY A 46 5.09 5.33 0.38
C GLY A 46 3.95 6.31 0.27
#